data_AF-A0A358E4T7-F1
#
_entry.id   AF-A0A358E4T7-F1
#
_cell.length_a   1.000
_cell.length_b   1.000
_cell.length_c   1.000
_cell.angle_alpha   90.00
_cell.angle_beta   90.00
_cell.angle_gamma   90.00
#
_symmetry.space_group_name_H-M   'P 1'
#
loop_
_entity.id
_entity.type
_entity.pdbx_description
1 polymer ?
#
loop_
_entity_poly.entity_id
_entity_poly.type
_entity_poly.pdbx_seq_one_letter_code
_entity_poly.pdbx_strand_id
1 'polypeptide(L)'
;MTIRVTLQMDGKCTRREYKTHSRAISGLKRWFSGNKGLALVYQPGQQPVVYQSIHDLPIHQVVNETDFYRTQEWRSLRVKILAESGRRCLLCGNSPDNGITLHVDHIKPRSLFPELALEKSNLQVLCEDCNLGKMTSELSL
;
A
#
# COMPACT_ATOMS: atom_id res chain seq x y z
N MET A 1 -7.94 -18.48 -1.14
CA MET A 1 -8.09 -19.09 0.20
C MET A 1 -8.54 -18.02 1.18
N THR A 2 -9.52 -18.29 2.05
CA THR A 2 -10.01 -17.34 3.06
C THR A 2 -9.64 -17.80 4.47
N ILE A 3 -9.39 -16.83 5.35
CA ILE A 3 -9.17 -17.06 6.78
C ILE A 3 -10.52 -16.98 7.47
N ARG A 4 -10.90 -18.04 8.19
CA ARG A 4 -12.15 -18.08 8.96
C ARG A 4 -11.86 -17.82 10.42
N VAL A 5 -12.63 -16.92 11.01
CA VAL A 5 -12.50 -16.56 12.43
C VAL A 5 -13.85 -16.77 13.10
N THR A 6 -13.88 -17.56 14.16
CA THR A 6 -15.06 -17.74 15.01
C THR A 6 -14.81 -17.04 16.34
N LEU A 7 -15.66 -16.07 16.66
CA LEU A 7 -15.62 -15.29 17.90
C LEU A 7 -16.70 -15.82 18.84
N GLN A 8 -16.34 -16.10 20.08
CA GLN A 8 -17.24 -16.56 21.12
C GLN A 8 -17.22 -15.59 22.29
N MET A 9 -18.38 -15.11 22.70
CA MET A 9 -18.56 -14.22 23.86
C MET A 9 -19.93 -14.48 24.48
N ASP A 10 -19.98 -14.66 25.81
CA ASP A 10 -21.22 -14.84 26.58
C ASP A 10 -22.17 -15.90 25.99
N GLY A 11 -21.62 -17.05 25.58
CA GLY A 11 -22.37 -18.14 24.96
C GLY A 11 -22.84 -17.89 23.51
N LYS A 12 -22.58 -16.70 22.95
CA LYS A 12 -22.87 -16.37 21.55
C LYS A 12 -21.64 -16.61 20.67
N CYS A 13 -21.87 -17.19 19.49
CA CYS A 13 -20.84 -17.43 18.49
C CYS A 13 -21.12 -16.62 17.23
N THR A 14 -20.11 -15.91 16.73
CA THR A 14 -20.17 -15.19 15.44
C THR A 14 -19.01 -15.59 14.56
N ARG A 15 -19.25 -15.76 13.25
CA ARG A 15 -18.22 -16.14 12.29
C ARG A 15 -17.91 -14.98 11.35
N ARG A 16 -16.63 -14.81 11.01
CA ARG A 16 -16.12 -13.82 10.06
C ARG A 16 -15.15 -14.47 9.10
N GLU A 17 -15.09 -13.96 7.87
CA GLU A 17 -14.11 -14.38 6.88
C GLU A 17 -13.23 -13.19 6.46
N TYR A 18 -11.94 -13.44 6.27
CA TYR A 18 -10.96 -12.45 5.86
C TYR A 18 -10.15 -12.95 4.66
N LYS A 19 -9.72 -12.01 3.80
CA LYS A 19 -8.88 -12.32 2.64
C LYS A 19 -7.44 -12.71 3.01
N THR A 20 -6.92 -12.22 4.13
CA THR A 20 -5.52 -12.43 4.55
C THR A 20 -5.42 -12.58 6.07
N HIS A 21 -4.36 -13.25 6.55
CA HIS A 21 -4.08 -13.44 7.97
C HIS A 21 -3.91 -12.09 8.71
N SER A 22 -3.17 -11.14 8.13
CA SER A 22 -2.98 -9.80 8.73
C SER A 22 -4.30 -9.04 8.92
N ARG A 23 -5.25 -9.17 7.98
CA ARG A 23 -6.60 -8.59 8.13
C ARG A 23 -7.41 -9.28 9.22
N ALA A 24 -7.29 -10.60 9.35
CA ALA A 24 -7.93 -11.34 10.44
C ALA A 24 -7.39 -10.88 11.81
N ILE A 25 -6.06 -10.82 11.98
CA ILE A 25 -5.42 -10.34 13.22
C ILE A 25 -5.81 -8.90 13.55
N SER A 26 -5.84 -8.00 12.55
CA SER A 26 -6.28 -6.61 12.74
C SER A 26 -7.75 -6.53 13.20
N GLY A 27 -8.62 -7.37 12.63
CA GLY A 27 -10.01 -7.51 13.05
C GLY A 27 -10.15 -8.03 14.48
N LEU A 28 -9.32 -9.00 14.88
CA LEU A 28 -9.27 -9.52 16.24
C LEU A 28 -8.79 -8.48 17.25
N LYS A 29 -7.73 -7.73 16.94
CA LYS A 29 -7.22 -6.65 17.80
C LYS A 29 -8.34 -5.65 18.13
N ARG A 30 -9.10 -5.23 17.12
CA ARG A 30 -10.26 -4.34 17.28
C ARG A 30 -11.36 -4.99 18.11
N TRP A 31 -11.64 -6.26 17.89
CA TRP A 31 -12.68 -6.98 18.64
C TRP A 31 -12.30 -7.10 20.13
N PHE A 32 -11.10 -7.56 20.46
CA PHE A 32 -10.61 -7.70 21.83
C PHE A 32 -10.48 -6.36 22.58
N SER A 33 -10.44 -5.23 21.87
CA SER A 33 -10.41 -3.90 22.50
C SER A 33 -11.69 -3.56 23.27
N GLY A 34 -12.82 -4.20 22.93
CA GLY A 34 -14.11 -3.95 23.57
C GLY A 34 -14.89 -5.21 23.95
N ASN A 35 -14.34 -6.40 23.71
CA ASN A 35 -15.01 -7.68 23.96
C ASN A 35 -14.06 -8.62 24.70
N LYS A 36 -14.63 -9.48 25.57
CA LYS A 36 -13.90 -10.56 26.26
C LYS A 36 -14.45 -11.90 25.78
N GLY A 37 -13.57 -12.82 25.38
CA GLY A 37 -14.01 -14.12 24.87
C GLY A 37 -12.92 -14.83 24.09
N LEU A 38 -13.31 -15.81 23.27
CA LEU A 38 -12.38 -16.64 22.51
C LEU A 38 -12.47 -16.34 21.01
N ALA A 39 -11.34 -16.38 20.33
CA ALA A 39 -11.25 -16.26 18.88
C ALA A 39 -10.51 -17.48 18.30
N LEU A 40 -11.24 -18.34 17.60
CA LEU A 40 -10.68 -19.48 16.86
C LEU A 40 -10.41 -19.05 15.42
N VAL A 41 -9.14 -19.12 15.01
CA VAL A 41 -8.68 -18.80 13.64
C VAL A 41 -8.36 -20.10 12.91
N TYR A 42 -9.00 -20.28 11.76
CA TYR A 42 -8.76 -21.37 10.84
C TYR A 42 -8.16 -20.84 9.53
N GLN A 43 -7.00 -21.36 9.19
CA GLN A 43 -6.33 -21.14 7.91
C GLN A 43 -6.15 -22.51 7.21
N PRO A 44 -6.55 -22.66 5.94
CA PRO A 44 -6.32 -23.89 5.20
C PRO A 44 -4.83 -24.28 5.22
N GLY A 45 -4.53 -25.54 5.56
CA GLY A 45 -3.17 -26.07 5.62
C GLY A 45 -2.39 -25.75 6.90
N GLN A 46 -3.01 -25.11 7.90
CA GLN A 46 -2.41 -24.84 9.21
C GLN A 46 -3.29 -25.35 10.34
N GLN A 47 -2.68 -25.62 11.50
CA GLN A 47 -3.44 -25.95 12.70
C GLN A 47 -4.27 -24.75 13.16
N PRO A 48 -5.53 -24.95 13.60
CA PRO A 48 -6.35 -23.87 14.13
C PRO A 48 -5.70 -23.26 15.39
N VAL A 49 -5.73 -21.93 15.48
CA VAL A 49 -5.16 -21.20 16.62
C VAL A 49 -6.28 -20.53 17.40
N VAL A 50 -6.22 -20.62 18.73
CA VAL A 50 -7.19 -19.96 19.63
C VAL A 50 -6.49 -18.81 20.33
N TYR A 51 -7.11 -17.64 20.29
CA TYR A 51 -6.70 -16.45 21.05
C TYR A 51 -7.76 -16.13 22.10
N GLN A 52 -7.35 -15.76 23.31
CA GLN A 52 -8.24 -15.42 24.42
C GLN A 52 -8.14 -13.94 24.80
N SER A 53 -7.04 -13.29 24.43
CA SER A 53 -6.79 -11.88 24.71
C SER A 53 -6.02 -11.19 23.59
N ILE A 54 -5.98 -9.86 23.65
CA ILE A 54 -5.14 -9.05 22.76
C ILE A 54 -3.64 -9.37 22.90
N HIS A 55 -3.19 -9.87 24.05
CA HIS A 55 -1.79 -10.21 24.32
C HIS A 55 -1.38 -11.55 23.70
N ASP A 56 -2.36 -12.40 23.40
CA ASP A 56 -2.12 -13.70 22.76
C ASP A 56 -1.98 -13.56 21.24
N LEU A 57 -2.42 -12.42 20.68
CA LEU A 57 -2.32 -12.16 19.26
C LEU A 57 -0.83 -12.08 18.86
N PRO A 58 -0.47 -12.62 17.69
CA PRO A 58 0.88 -12.45 17.19
C PRO A 58 1.19 -10.97 17.11
N ILE A 59 2.34 -10.57 17.65
CA ILE A 59 2.90 -9.23 17.46
C ILE A 59 3.24 -9.13 15.98
N HIS A 60 2.25 -8.80 15.17
CA HIS A 60 2.48 -8.35 13.82
C HIS A 60 3.14 -7.00 13.99
N GLN A 61 4.43 -6.88 13.66
CA GLN A 61 5.01 -5.58 13.43
C GLN A 61 4.08 -4.90 12.45
N VAL A 62 3.34 -3.89 12.94
CA VAL A 62 2.63 -2.98 12.07
C VAL A 62 3.76 -2.23 11.40
N VAL A 63 4.30 -2.79 10.32
CA VAL A 63 4.93 -1.98 9.31
C VAL A 63 3.78 -1.11 8.88
N ASN A 64 3.69 0.09 9.46
CA ASN A 64 2.93 1.15 8.85
C ASN A 64 3.61 1.28 7.51
N GLU A 65 3.06 0.63 6.48
CA GLU A 65 3.31 1.01 5.10
C GLU A 65 2.78 2.44 5.01
N THR A 66 3.58 3.38 5.49
CA THR A 66 3.38 4.79 5.21
C THR A 66 3.32 4.85 3.71
N ASP A 67 2.14 5.22 3.20
CA ASP A 67 1.93 5.45 1.78
C ASP A 67 3.12 6.27 1.27
N PHE A 68 3.93 5.64 0.41
CA PHE A 68 5.19 6.20 -0.06
C PHE A 68 4.99 7.62 -0.60
N TYR A 69 3.86 7.86 -1.26
CA TYR A 69 3.54 9.16 -1.85
C TYR A 69 3.20 10.25 -0.81
N ARG A 70 3.02 9.87 0.46
CA ARG A 70 2.79 10.77 1.60
C ARG A 70 4.05 11.06 2.40
N THR A 71 5.16 10.37 2.15
CA THR A 71 6.41 10.61 2.87
C THR A 71 6.97 12.00 2.54
N GLN A 72 7.72 12.59 3.48
CA GLN A 72 8.29 13.92 3.29
C GLN A 72 9.38 13.90 2.22
N GLU A 73 10.13 12.80 2.16
CA GLU A 73 11.20 12.52 1.21
C GLU A 73 10.67 12.55 -0.22
N TRP A 74 9.57 11.81 -0.48
CA TRP A 74 8.95 11.80 -1.80
C TRP A 74 8.40 13.19 -2.18
N ARG A 75 7.68 13.85 -1.28
CA ARG A 75 7.10 15.18 -1.57
C ARG A 75 8.16 16.21 -1.90
N SER A 76 9.26 16.23 -1.13
CA SER A 76 10.38 17.15 -1.34
C SER A 76 11.09 16.86 -2.66
N LEU A 77 11.36 15.58 -2.95
CA LEU A 77 11.99 15.16 -4.21
C LEU A 77 11.11 15.48 -5.41
N ARG A 78 9.80 15.21 -5.33
CA ARG A 78 8.83 15.49 -6.39
C ARG A 78 8.83 16.97 -6.77
N VAL A 79 8.81 17.87 -5.80
CA VAL A 79 8.87 19.32 -6.08
C VAL A 79 10.17 19.70 -6.77
N LYS A 80 11.30 19.13 -6.32
CA LYS A 80 12.63 19.38 -6.92
C LYS A 80 12.69 18.91 -8.38
N ILE A 81 12.21 17.70 -8.68
CA ILE A 81 12.17 17.16 -10.04
C ILE A 81 11.28 18.00 -10.96
N LEU A 82 10.10 18.43 -10.48
CA LEU A 82 9.22 19.31 -11.26
C LEU A 82 9.89 20.65 -11.58
N ALA A 83 10.62 21.25 -10.62
CA ALA A 83 11.35 22.48 -10.84
C ALA A 83 12.51 22.30 -11.84
N GLU A 84 13.30 21.24 -11.69
CA GLU A 84 14.45 20.92 -12.56
C GLU A 84 14.02 20.63 -14.01
N SER A 85 12.83 20.06 -14.22
CA SER A 85 12.25 19.83 -15.56
C SER A 85 11.76 21.08 -16.29
N GLY A 86 11.86 22.26 -15.68
CA GLY A 86 11.25 23.49 -16.21
C GLY A 86 9.72 23.45 -16.26
N ARG A 87 9.09 22.55 -15.49
CA ARG A 87 7.64 22.29 -15.48
C ARG A 87 7.12 21.93 -16.88
N ARG A 88 7.85 21.06 -17.58
CA ARG A 88 7.48 20.53 -18.89
C ARG A 88 7.50 19.00 -18.88
N CYS A 89 6.60 18.40 -19.66
CA CYS A 89 6.64 16.99 -19.98
C CYS A 89 7.94 16.69 -20.77
N LEU A 90 8.72 15.71 -20.32
CA LEU A 90 9.97 15.33 -20.98
C LEU A 90 9.73 14.66 -22.35
N LEU A 91 8.53 14.10 -22.58
CA LEU A 91 8.19 13.45 -23.84
C LEU A 91 7.63 14.43 -24.88
N CYS A 92 6.62 15.23 -24.53
CA CYS A 92 5.91 16.08 -25.49
C CYS A 92 6.13 17.59 -25.31
N GLY A 93 6.81 18.02 -24.23
CA GLY A 93 7.06 19.44 -23.96
C GLY A 93 5.89 20.23 -23.38
N ASN A 94 4.69 19.63 -23.28
CA ASN A 94 3.51 20.26 -22.67
C ASN A 94 3.78 20.71 -21.24
N SER A 95 3.13 21.80 -20.85
CA SER A 95 3.33 22.46 -19.57
C SER A 95 1.99 22.82 -18.93
N PRO A 96 1.96 23.23 -17.65
CA PRO A 96 0.76 23.75 -17.01
C PRO A 96 0.13 24.94 -17.75
N ASP A 97 0.91 25.70 -18.52
CA ASP A 97 0.41 26.82 -19.35
C ASP A 97 -0.54 26.33 -20.47
N ASN A 98 -0.44 25.05 -20.84
CA ASN A 98 -1.35 24.40 -21.79
C ASN A 98 -2.62 23.85 -21.11
N GLY A 99 -2.82 24.12 -19.81
CA GLY A 99 -3.95 23.60 -19.02
C GLY A 99 -3.78 22.14 -18.59
N ILE A 100 -2.56 21.60 -18.65
CA ILE A 100 -2.26 20.17 -18.43
C ILE A 100 -1.60 19.95 -17.07
N THR A 101 -1.94 18.83 -16.42
CA THR A 101 -1.29 18.40 -15.17
C THR A 101 -0.03 17.58 -15.44
N LEU A 102 1.04 17.90 -14.72
CA LEU A 102 2.29 17.14 -14.74
C LEU A 102 2.41 16.20 -13.54
N HIS A 103 2.92 15.02 -13.82
CA HIS A 103 3.18 13.95 -12.87
C HIS A 103 4.67 13.65 -12.83
N VAL A 104 5.16 13.21 -11.67
CA VAL A 104 6.50 12.63 -11.53
C VAL A 104 6.30 11.13 -11.36
N ASP A 105 6.79 10.36 -12.31
CA ASP A 105 6.61 8.91 -12.37
C ASP A 105 7.95 8.17 -12.38
N HIS A 106 7.94 6.91 -11.96
CA HIS A 106 9.13 6.06 -11.89
C HIS A 106 9.39 5.39 -13.24
N ILE A 107 10.58 5.57 -13.85
CA ILE A 107 10.99 4.87 -15.08
C ILE A 107 10.92 3.36 -14.88
N LYS A 108 11.62 2.84 -13.87
CA LYS A 108 11.48 1.47 -13.38
C LYS A 108 10.45 1.42 -12.25
N PRO A 109 9.43 0.55 -12.33
CA PRO A 109 8.31 0.56 -11.40
C PRO A 109 8.76 0.25 -9.97
N ARG A 110 8.30 1.09 -9.02
CA ARG A 110 8.61 1.00 -7.59
C ARG A 110 8.29 -0.38 -6.98
N SER A 111 7.29 -1.08 -7.50
CA SER A 111 6.91 -2.42 -7.03
C SER A 111 7.96 -3.49 -7.30
N LEU A 112 8.79 -3.31 -8.33
CA LEU A 112 9.86 -4.22 -8.70
C LEU A 112 11.23 -3.73 -8.24
N PHE A 113 11.42 -2.40 -8.17
CA PHE A 113 12.68 -1.75 -7.83
C PHE A 113 12.50 -0.70 -6.71
N PRO A 114 12.10 -1.11 -5.49
CA PRO A 114 11.87 -0.19 -4.37
C PRO A 114 13.13 0.58 -3.95
N GLU A 115 14.33 0.02 -4.18
CA GLU A 115 15.62 0.65 -3.93
C GLU A 115 15.87 1.87 -4.82
N LEU A 116 15.19 1.97 -5.97
CA LEU A 116 15.29 3.10 -6.90
C LEU A 116 14.17 4.13 -6.71
N ALA A 117 13.36 4.02 -5.64
CA ALA A 117 12.16 4.83 -5.47
C ALA A 117 12.44 6.34 -5.28
N LEU A 118 13.60 6.68 -4.72
CA LEU A 118 14.05 8.06 -4.47
C LEU A 118 15.26 8.44 -5.34
N GLU A 119 15.64 7.59 -6.28
CA GLU A 119 16.74 7.85 -7.21
C GLU A 119 16.25 8.79 -8.32
N LYS A 120 16.85 9.98 -8.41
CA LYS A 120 16.48 10.99 -9.42
C LYS A 120 16.53 10.45 -10.84
N SER A 121 17.54 9.63 -11.15
CA SER A 121 17.74 9.00 -12.46
C SER A 121 16.63 8.02 -12.83
N ASN A 122 15.82 7.59 -11.85
CA ASN A 122 14.68 6.72 -12.06
C ASN A 122 13.36 7.51 -12.10
N LEU A 123 13.39 8.85 -12.12
CA LEU A 123 12.19 9.69 -12.14
C LEU A 123 12.08 10.47 -13.45
N GLN A 124 10.86 10.61 -13.94
CA GLN A 124 10.56 11.39 -15.14
C GLN A 124 9.32 12.27 -14.95
N VAL A 125 9.30 13.43 -15.59
CA VAL A 125 8.15 14.34 -15.59
C VAL A 125 7.34 14.14 -16.85
N LEU A 126 6.09 13.71 -16.71
CA LEU A 126 5.19 13.46 -17.83
C LEU A 126 3.84 14.18 -17.62
N CYS A 127 3.17 14.54 -18.71
CA CYS A 127 1.74 14.85 -18.64
C CYS A 127 0.92 13.57 -18.50
N GLU A 128 -0.36 13.71 -18.14
CA GLU A 128 -1.30 12.59 -17.99
C GLU A 128 -1.34 11.69 -19.24
N ASP A 129 -1.49 12.26 -20.44
CA ASP A 129 -1.55 11.51 -21.71
C ASP A 129 -0.28 10.69 -21.96
N CYS A 130 0.89 11.30 -21.81
CA CYS A 130 2.18 10.62 -22.00
C CYS A 130 2.40 9.54 -20.94
N ASN A 131 1.97 9.78 -19.71
CA ASN A 131 2.07 8.82 -18.61
C ASN A 131 1.18 7.58 -18.85
N LEU A 132 -0.02 7.76 -19.39
CA LEU A 132 -0.89 6.66 -19.79
C LEU A 132 -0.29 5.86 -20.96
N GLY A 133 0.29 6.54 -21.95
CA GLY A 133 0.96 5.92 -23.10
C GLY A 133 2.19 5.07 -22.72
N LYS A 134 2.93 5.49 -21.68
CA LYS A 134 4.06 4.73 -21.13
C LYS A 134 3.67 3.33 -20.63
N MET A 135 2.47 3.16 -20.07
CA MET A 135 2.02 1.84 -19.61
C MET A 135 1.82 0.82 -20.74
N THR A 136 1.69 1.32 -21.98
CA THR A 136 1.39 0.51 -23.17
C THR A 136 2.63 0.25 -24.03
N SER A 137 3.71 1.02 -23.85
CA SER A 137 4.90 0.97 -24.70
C SER A 137 6.16 0.80 -23.87
N GLU A 138 7.03 -0.14 -24.26
CA GLU A 138 8.39 -0.31 -23.74
C GLU A 138 9.33 0.85 -24.14
N LEU A 139 8.83 2.10 -24.16
CA LEU A 139 9.67 3.28 -24.34
C LEU A 139 10.05 3.83 -22.96
N SER A 140 11.09 3.25 -22.37
CA SER A 140 11.90 3.94 -21.38
C SER A 140 12.89 4.86 -22.13
N LEU A 141 12.61 6.16 -22.13
CA LEU A 141 13.58 7.20 -22.48
C LEU A 141 14.52 7.48 -21.30
#